data_AF-A0A3T5HGD0-F1
#
_entry.id   AF-A0A3T5HGD0-F1
#
_cell.length_a   1.000
_cell.length_b   1.000
_cell.length_c   1.000
_cell.angle_alpha   90.00
_cell.angle_beta   90.00
_cell.angle_gamma   90.00
#
_symmetry.space_group_name_H-M   'P 1'
#
loop_
_entity.id
_entity.type
_entity.pdbx_description
1 polymer ?
#
loop_
_entity_poly.entity_id
_entity_poly.type
_entity_poly.pdbx_seq_one_letter_code
_entity_poly.pdbx_strand_id
1 'polypeptide(L)'
;DDGTYAITAVQHVPEKESIVDNGASFDPQPGTIHGTVPPAIQHLTTEILAEEGQYQVLARWDTPRVVKGVSFSLRLNVAAEDGSDRLVSSAGTPDTQYRFRGLMPGRYTLSVRAVNSQGQQGDPASIQFSISAPAAPSFIELTPGYFQITATPRQAVYDPTVQYEFWFSDAQITDIHQVENAARYLGTALYWIAASVNIRP
;
A
#
# COMPACT_ATOMS: atom_id res chain seq x y z
N ASP A 1 -34.23 -43.39 38.25
CA ASP A 1 -33.12 -43.28 37.29
C ASP A 1 -32.60 -41.85 37.25
N ASP A 2 -31.76 -41.50 38.24
CA ASP A 2 -31.07 -40.20 38.31
C ASP A 2 -29.78 -40.26 37.49
N GLY A 3 -29.85 -39.77 36.25
CA GLY A 3 -28.78 -39.76 35.27
C GLY A 3 -27.67 -38.76 35.59
N THR A 4 -26.71 -39.19 36.42
CA THR A 4 -25.47 -38.44 36.65
C THR A 4 -24.41 -38.86 35.63
N TYR A 5 -24.09 -37.98 34.68
CA TYR A 5 -22.95 -38.16 33.76
C TYR A 5 -21.69 -37.57 34.40
N ALA A 6 -20.65 -38.38 34.56
CA ALA A 6 -19.32 -37.90 34.93
C ALA A 6 -18.57 -37.48 33.64
N ILE A 7 -18.22 -36.20 33.53
CA ILE A 7 -17.33 -35.69 32.48
C ILE A 7 -15.92 -35.66 33.06
N THR A 8 -15.03 -36.54 32.59
CA THR A 8 -13.60 -36.46 32.91
C THR A 8 -12.94 -35.54 31.88
N ALA A 9 -12.68 -34.28 32.26
CA ALA A 9 -11.85 -33.41 31.44
C ALA A 9 -10.39 -33.89 31.55
N VAL A 10 -9.78 -34.22 30.42
CA VAL A 10 -8.34 -34.56 30.39
C VAL A 10 -7.57 -33.26 30.63
N GLN A 11 -6.65 -33.30 31.61
CA GLN A 11 -5.83 -32.17 32.00
C GLN A 11 -5.01 -31.64 30.81
N HIS A 12 -5.11 -30.34 30.56
CA HIS A 12 -4.30 -29.64 29.58
C HIS A 12 -2.81 -29.82 29.94
N VAL A 13 -2.03 -30.35 28.99
CA VAL A 13 -0.58 -30.57 29.11
C VAL A 13 0.13 -29.36 28.49
N PRO A 14 0.66 -28.42 29.29
CA PRO A 14 1.22 -27.16 28.77
C PRO A 14 2.47 -27.37 27.90
N GLU A 15 3.16 -28.51 28.02
CA GLU A 15 4.33 -28.79 27.18
C GLU A 15 3.98 -28.99 25.69
N LYS A 16 2.70 -29.17 25.34
CA LYS A 16 2.29 -29.31 23.93
C LYS A 16 2.20 -27.98 23.19
N GLU A 17 1.99 -26.86 23.89
CA GLU A 17 1.93 -25.52 23.28
C GLU A 17 3.32 -25.00 22.87
N SER A 18 4.39 -25.33 23.63
CA SER A 18 5.76 -24.90 23.29
C SER A 18 6.35 -25.58 22.06
N ILE A 19 5.80 -26.74 21.67
CA ILE A 19 6.17 -27.46 20.44
C ILE A 19 5.49 -26.83 19.22
N VAL A 20 4.31 -26.20 19.41
CA VAL A 20 3.57 -25.52 18.34
C VAL A 20 4.14 -24.13 18.07
N ASP A 21 4.62 -23.43 19.11
CA ASP A 21 5.15 -22.06 19.00
C ASP A 21 6.54 -21.96 18.34
N ASN A 22 7.36 -23.02 18.36
CA ASN A 22 8.68 -22.98 17.73
C ASN A 22 8.65 -23.12 16.21
N GLY A 23 7.49 -23.41 15.62
CA GLY A 23 7.36 -23.65 14.19
C GLY A 23 8.15 -24.87 13.74
N ALA A 24 7.69 -25.56 12.71
CA ALA A 24 8.53 -26.55 12.07
C ALA A 24 9.66 -25.81 11.32
N SER A 25 10.88 -25.82 11.86
CA SER A 25 12.07 -25.50 11.09
C SER A 25 12.36 -26.67 10.16
N PHE A 26 11.92 -26.57 8.91
CA PHE A 26 12.30 -27.52 7.88
C PHE A 26 13.65 -27.12 7.32
N ASP A 27 14.67 -27.93 7.58
CA ASP A 27 15.94 -27.82 6.85
C ASP A 27 15.62 -27.87 5.34
N PRO A 28 16.21 -27.00 4.51
CA PRO A 28 16.01 -27.06 3.07
C PRO A 28 16.44 -28.44 2.59
N GLN A 29 15.47 -29.22 2.12
CA GLN A 29 15.76 -30.53 1.55
C GLN A 29 16.76 -30.35 0.39
N PRO A 30 17.84 -31.15 0.33
CA PRO A 30 18.75 -31.12 -0.80
C PRO A 30 17.93 -31.34 -2.09
N GLY A 31 18.00 -30.40 -3.01
CA GLY A 31 17.27 -30.47 -4.28
C GLY A 31 17.51 -31.83 -4.94
N THR A 32 16.45 -32.62 -5.08
CA THR A 32 16.53 -33.86 -5.86
C THR A 32 16.84 -33.50 -7.31
N ILE A 33 17.50 -34.40 -8.03
CA ILE A 33 17.99 -34.23 -9.42
C ILE A 33 16.84 -33.88 -10.41
N HIS A 34 15.58 -33.99 -9.98
CA HIS A 34 14.36 -33.69 -10.72
C HIS A 34 13.52 -32.53 -10.15
N GLY A 35 13.90 -31.94 -9.01
CA GLY A 35 13.21 -30.82 -8.38
C GLY A 35 13.81 -29.48 -8.80
N THR A 36 13.03 -28.64 -9.46
CA THR A 36 13.50 -27.32 -9.89
C THR A 36 13.50 -26.38 -8.70
N VAL A 37 14.67 -26.04 -8.17
CA VAL A 37 14.81 -25.07 -7.09
C VAL A 37 14.14 -23.75 -7.51
N PRO A 38 13.19 -23.20 -6.72
CA PRO A 38 12.57 -21.92 -7.04
C PRO A 38 13.65 -20.82 -7.17
N PRO A 39 13.61 -19.98 -8.23
CA PRO A 39 14.61 -18.95 -8.43
C PRO A 39 14.50 -17.85 -7.37
N ALA A 40 15.64 -17.24 -7.03
CA ALA A 40 15.66 -16.06 -6.17
C ALA A 40 14.96 -14.87 -6.85
N ILE A 41 14.31 -14.03 -6.04
CA ILE A 41 13.73 -12.77 -6.49
C ILE A 41 14.80 -11.67 -6.42
N GLN A 42 14.94 -10.88 -7.48
CA GLN A 42 15.91 -9.78 -7.60
C GLN A 42 15.22 -8.48 -8.01
N HIS A 43 15.85 -7.34 -7.70
CA HIS A 43 15.37 -6.00 -8.06
C HIS A 43 13.89 -5.76 -7.74
N LEU A 44 13.40 -6.28 -6.62
CA LEU A 44 12.04 -6.02 -6.17
C LEU A 44 11.88 -4.52 -5.93
N THR A 45 10.99 -3.90 -6.70
CA THR A 45 10.67 -2.48 -6.66
C THR A 45 9.17 -2.27 -6.55
N THR A 46 8.78 -1.13 -6.00
CA THR A 46 7.38 -0.71 -5.85
C THR A 46 7.22 0.72 -6.31
N GLU A 47 6.23 0.97 -7.15
CA GLU A 47 5.83 2.29 -7.62
C GLU A 47 4.42 2.59 -7.08
N ILE A 48 4.27 3.72 -6.40
CA ILE A 48 2.99 4.17 -5.84
C ILE A 48 2.31 5.07 -6.87
N LEU A 49 1.04 4.78 -7.13
CA LEU A 49 0.21 5.51 -8.07
C LEU A 49 -1.06 5.95 -7.34
N ALA A 50 -1.41 7.23 -7.46
CA ALA A 50 -2.70 7.74 -7.00
C ALA A 50 -3.57 7.98 -8.24
N GLU A 51 -4.62 7.17 -8.42
CA GLU A 51 -5.59 7.30 -9.50
C GLU A 51 -6.99 7.39 -8.89
N GLU A 52 -7.77 8.41 -9.29
CA GLU A 52 -9.19 8.56 -8.91
C GLU A 52 -9.45 8.48 -7.39
N GLY A 53 -8.55 9.03 -6.58
CA GLY A 53 -8.67 9.04 -5.12
C GLY A 53 -8.35 7.70 -4.44
N GLN A 54 -7.82 6.71 -5.19
CA GLN A 54 -7.32 5.46 -4.63
C GLN A 54 -5.83 5.29 -4.87
N TYR A 55 -5.14 4.75 -3.86
CA TYR A 55 -3.75 4.36 -4.02
C TYR A 55 -3.63 2.95 -4.59
N GLN A 56 -2.77 2.82 -5.59
CA GLN A 56 -2.35 1.59 -6.20
C GLN A 56 -0.84 1.45 -6.03
N VAL A 57 -0.37 0.22 -5.95
CA VAL A 57 1.06 -0.09 -5.92
C VAL A 57 1.37 -1.10 -7.00
N LEU A 58 2.25 -0.71 -7.93
CA LEU A 58 2.80 -1.60 -8.93
C LEU A 58 4.12 -2.18 -8.40
N ALA A 59 4.12 -3.48 -8.12
CA ALA A 59 5.31 -4.22 -7.77
C ALA A 59 5.92 -4.86 -9.03
N ARG A 60 7.24 -4.77 -9.17
CA ARG A 60 8.02 -5.40 -10.24
C ARG A 60 9.25 -6.08 -9.66
N TRP A 61 9.64 -7.21 -10.23
CA TRP A 61 10.84 -7.93 -9.85
C TRP A 61 11.40 -8.70 -11.02
N ASP A 62 12.62 -9.21 -10.86
CA ASP A 62 13.28 -10.09 -11.80
C ASP A 62 13.60 -11.44 -11.14
N THR A 63 13.87 -12.43 -11.99
CA THR A 63 14.49 -13.70 -11.57
C THR A 63 15.76 -13.90 -12.38
N PRO A 64 16.86 -14.41 -11.78
CA PRO A 64 18.13 -14.57 -12.49
C PRO A 64 18.03 -15.55 -13.66
N ARG A 65 17.01 -16.42 -13.67
CA ARG A 65 16.71 -17.37 -14.74
C ARG A 65 15.21 -17.56 -14.85
N VAL A 66 14.71 -17.64 -16.08
CA VAL A 66 13.32 -18.03 -16.35
C VAL A 66 13.21 -19.54 -16.23
N VAL A 67 12.45 -20.00 -15.24
CA VAL A 67 12.21 -21.42 -14.99
C VAL A 67 10.75 -21.74 -15.32
N LYS A 68 10.54 -22.75 -16.18
CA LYS A 68 9.20 -23.15 -16.59
C LYS A 68 8.40 -23.67 -15.39
N GLY A 69 7.15 -23.21 -15.26
CA GLY A 69 6.25 -23.65 -14.19
C GLY A 69 6.51 -22.98 -12.84
N VAL A 70 7.31 -21.91 -12.80
CA VAL A 70 7.40 -21.04 -11.63
C VAL A 70 6.26 -20.02 -11.66
N SER A 71 5.68 -19.79 -10.48
CA SER A 71 4.77 -18.69 -10.18
C SER A 71 5.29 -17.92 -8.97
N PHE A 72 4.64 -16.83 -8.60
CA PHE A 72 5.06 -15.95 -7.52
C PHE A 72 3.93 -15.78 -6.52
N SER A 73 4.26 -15.96 -5.24
CA SER A 73 3.38 -15.66 -4.12
C SER A 73 3.78 -14.32 -3.52
N LEU A 74 2.82 -13.40 -3.41
CA LEU A 74 3.00 -12.08 -2.82
C LEU A 74 2.22 -11.98 -1.52
N ARG A 75 2.82 -11.33 -0.53
CA ARG A 75 2.20 -10.98 0.75
C ARG A 75 2.47 -9.52 1.06
N LEU A 76 1.40 -8.73 1.17
CA LEU A 76 1.47 -7.32 1.53
C LEU A 76 0.92 -7.16 2.96
N ASN A 77 1.77 -6.72 3.88
CA ASN A 77 1.37 -6.39 5.24
C ASN A 77 1.46 -4.87 5.46
N VAL A 78 0.61 -4.33 6.33
CA VAL A 78 0.66 -2.95 6.82
C VAL A 78 1.11 -2.95 8.28
N ALA A 79 2.00 -2.02 8.64
CA ALA A 79 2.36 -1.78 10.02
C ALA A 79 1.19 -1.06 10.71
N ALA A 80 0.64 -1.69 11.74
CA ALA A 80 -0.38 -1.12 12.60
C ALA A 80 0.23 -0.14 13.60
N GLU A 81 -0.63 0.68 14.22
CA GLU A 81 -0.21 1.68 15.21
C GLU A 81 0.47 1.07 16.45
N ASP A 82 0.10 -0.16 16.79
CA ASP A 82 0.68 -0.95 17.87
C ASP A 82 2.06 -1.57 17.50
N GLY A 83 2.56 -1.31 16.29
CA GLY A 83 3.81 -1.84 15.77
C GLY A 83 3.72 -3.28 15.24
N SER A 84 2.54 -3.90 15.24
CA SER A 84 2.32 -5.22 14.66
C SER A 84 2.10 -5.15 13.14
N ASP A 85 2.47 -6.22 12.43
CA ASP A 85 2.19 -6.33 10.99
C ASP A 85 0.84 -7.02 10.77
N ARG A 86 -0.05 -6.38 10.01
CA ARG A 86 -1.36 -6.92 9.62
C ARG A 86 -1.38 -7.25 8.14
N LEU A 87 -1.84 -8.45 7.79
CA LEU A 87 -2.00 -8.84 6.39
C LEU A 87 -3.08 -8.00 5.72
N VAL A 88 -2.72 -7.33 4.62
CA VAL A 88 -3.65 -6.55 3.80
C VAL A 88 -4.06 -7.33 2.56
N SER A 89 -3.10 -7.97 1.90
CA SER A 89 -3.37 -8.70 0.67
C SER A 89 -2.39 -9.85 0.47
N SER A 90 -2.88 -10.93 -0.11
CA SER A 90 -2.07 -12.05 -0.61
C SER A 90 -2.51 -12.37 -2.03
N ALA A 91 -1.54 -12.62 -2.92
CA ALA A 91 -1.82 -12.91 -4.32
C ALA A 91 -0.84 -13.93 -4.89
N GLY A 92 -1.30 -14.66 -5.91
CA GLY A 92 -0.46 -15.51 -6.76
C GLY A 92 -0.48 -15.00 -8.18
N THR A 93 0.67 -14.96 -8.85
CA THR A 93 0.77 -14.57 -10.27
C THR A 93 1.88 -15.34 -10.99
N PRO A 94 1.71 -15.72 -12.27
CA PRO A 94 2.81 -16.23 -13.09
C PRO A 94 3.73 -15.10 -13.60
N ASP A 95 3.28 -13.86 -13.57
CA ASP A 95 4.00 -12.70 -14.11
C ASP A 95 5.02 -12.16 -13.10
N THR A 96 6.03 -11.44 -13.59
CA THR A 96 7.05 -10.78 -12.75
C THR A 96 6.64 -9.37 -12.29
N GLN A 97 5.34 -9.09 -12.34
CA GLN A 97 4.76 -7.85 -11.85
C GLN A 97 3.37 -8.11 -11.28
N TYR A 98 2.94 -7.29 -10.32
CA TYR A 98 1.61 -7.36 -9.74
C TYR A 98 1.14 -5.98 -9.29
N ARG A 99 -0.15 -5.71 -9.43
CA ARG A 99 -0.75 -4.43 -9.05
C ARG A 99 -1.72 -4.60 -7.89
N PHE A 100 -1.38 -4.00 -6.76
CA PHE A 100 -2.28 -3.82 -5.63
C PHE A 100 -3.13 -2.56 -5.85
N ARG A 101 -4.40 -2.58 -5.42
CA ARG A 101 -5.35 -1.47 -5.57
C ARG A 101 -6.11 -1.26 -4.27
N GLY A 102 -6.72 -0.08 -4.11
CA GLY A 102 -7.55 0.23 -2.95
C GLY A 102 -6.75 0.27 -1.65
N LEU A 103 -5.47 0.64 -1.73
CA LEU A 103 -4.62 0.75 -0.54
C LEU A 103 -4.90 2.06 0.18
N MET A 104 -4.86 2.01 1.52
CA MET A 104 -4.98 3.19 2.37
C MET A 104 -3.59 3.78 2.67
N PRO A 105 -3.49 5.04 3.10
CA PRO A 105 -2.26 5.56 3.67
C PRO A 105 -1.74 4.66 4.82
N GLY A 106 -0.44 4.38 4.84
CA GLY A 106 0.18 3.47 5.79
C GLY A 106 1.60 3.09 5.39
N ARG A 107 2.30 2.42 6.32
CA ARG A 107 3.62 1.82 6.05
C ARG A 107 3.43 0.34 5.74
N TYR A 108 4.02 -0.12 4.64
CA TYR A 108 3.79 -1.45 4.11
C TYR A 108 5.10 -2.22 3.96
N THR A 109 5.00 -3.53 4.14
CA THR A 109 6.05 -4.50 3.80
C THR A 109 5.49 -5.47 2.77
N LEU A 110 6.07 -5.47 1.57
CA LEU A 110 5.78 -6.45 0.53
C LEU A 110 6.84 -7.54 0.55
N SER A 111 6.41 -8.79 0.62
CA SER A 111 7.25 -9.98 0.45
C SER A 111 6.82 -10.77 -0.79
N VAL A 112 7.79 -11.16 -1.62
CA VAL A 112 7.57 -11.98 -2.82
C VAL A 112 8.41 -13.24 -2.75
N ARG A 113 7.81 -14.39 -3.05
CA ARG A 113 8.47 -15.70 -3.12
C ARG A 113 8.20 -16.36 -4.45
N ALA A 114 9.20 -16.97 -5.06
CA ALA A 114 9.00 -17.89 -6.18
C ALA A 114 8.42 -19.22 -5.67
N VAL A 115 7.51 -19.81 -6.43
CA VAL A 115 6.85 -21.08 -6.15
C VAL A 115 6.99 -21.96 -7.38
N ASN A 116 7.61 -23.13 -7.25
CA ASN A 116 7.73 -24.07 -8.36
C ASN A 116 6.45 -24.90 -8.56
N SER A 117 6.44 -25.74 -9.60
CA SER A 117 5.30 -26.61 -9.94
C SER A 117 4.95 -27.65 -8.86
N GLN A 118 5.86 -27.91 -7.91
CA GLN A 118 5.64 -28.81 -6.77
C GLN A 118 5.16 -28.06 -5.52
N GLY A 119 4.94 -26.74 -5.60
CA GLY A 119 4.53 -25.91 -4.48
C GLY A 119 5.67 -25.53 -3.52
N GLN A 120 6.92 -25.89 -3.83
CA GLN A 120 8.07 -25.46 -3.02
C GLN A 120 8.26 -23.95 -3.19
N GLN A 121 8.47 -23.25 -2.07
CA GLN A 121 8.73 -21.83 -2.04
C GLN A 121 10.22 -21.55 -1.90
N GLY A 122 10.72 -20.58 -2.67
CA GLY A 122 12.07 -20.04 -2.49
C GLY A 122 12.14 -19.00 -1.38
N ASP A 123 13.35 -18.47 -1.17
CA ASP A 123 13.60 -17.40 -0.20
C ASP A 123 12.79 -16.14 -0.55
N PRO A 124 12.19 -15.46 0.45
CA PRO A 124 11.49 -14.21 0.22
C PRO A 124 12.44 -13.06 -0.08
N ALA A 125 12.13 -12.28 -1.12
CA ALA A 125 12.59 -10.89 -1.20
C ALA A 125 11.53 -9.99 -0.57
N SER A 126 11.95 -9.01 0.22
CA SER A 126 11.04 -8.05 0.84
C SER A 126 11.50 -6.60 0.63
N ILE A 127 10.53 -5.70 0.49
CA ILE A 127 10.75 -4.26 0.42
C ILE A 127 9.73 -3.54 1.31
N GLN A 128 10.15 -2.44 1.91
CA GLN A 128 9.28 -1.54 2.67
C GLN A 128 9.00 -0.28 1.88
N PHE A 129 7.76 0.19 1.92
CA PHE A 129 7.34 1.46 1.32
C PHE A 129 6.24 2.12 2.15
N SER A 130 5.98 3.40 1.93
CA SER A 130 4.93 4.14 2.64
C SER A 130 4.04 4.86 1.66
N ILE A 131 2.73 4.72 1.84
CA ILE A 131 1.71 5.55 1.19
C ILE A 131 1.33 6.63 2.19
N SER A 132 1.53 7.89 1.85
CA SER A 132 1.21 9.03 2.71
C SER A 132 0.26 9.95 1.99
N ALA A 133 -0.55 10.67 2.75
CA ALA A 133 -1.23 11.85 2.20
C ALA A 133 -0.15 12.83 1.69
N PRO A 134 -0.41 13.54 0.58
CA PRO A 134 0.44 14.64 0.14
C PRO A 134 0.67 15.66 1.27
N ALA A 135 1.87 16.21 1.34
CA ALA A 135 2.14 17.32 2.23
C ALA A 135 1.27 18.54 1.83
N ALA A 136 0.80 19.29 2.83
CA ALA A 136 0.17 20.58 2.57
C ALA A 136 1.11 21.46 1.72
N PRO A 137 0.58 22.28 0.80
CA PRO A 137 1.40 23.22 0.05
C PRO A 137 2.11 24.19 1.01
N SER A 138 3.33 24.59 0.68
CA SER A 138 4.13 25.52 1.47
C SER A 138 3.56 26.94 1.44
N PHE A 139 3.09 27.37 0.27
CA PHE A 139 2.34 28.61 0.08
C PHE A 139 1.55 28.54 -1.23
N ILE A 140 0.65 29.50 -1.44
CA ILE A 140 -0.07 29.69 -2.69
C ILE A 140 0.48 30.93 -3.37
N GLU A 141 1.00 30.78 -4.57
CA GLU A 141 1.40 31.91 -5.41
C GLU A 141 0.18 32.44 -6.17
N LEU A 142 -0.07 33.74 -6.03
CA LEU A 142 -1.12 34.44 -6.76
C LEU A 142 -0.48 35.30 -7.84
N THR A 143 -0.68 34.91 -9.10
CA THR A 143 -0.19 35.66 -10.26
C THR A 143 -1.35 36.45 -10.88
N PRO A 144 -1.35 37.80 -10.79
CA PRO A 144 -2.35 38.61 -11.45
C PRO A 144 -2.11 38.64 -12.96
N GLY A 145 -3.20 38.56 -13.72
CA GLY A 145 -3.25 38.73 -15.17
C GLY A 145 -4.32 39.75 -15.56
N TYR A 146 -4.45 40.03 -16.85
CA TYR A 146 -5.48 40.96 -17.33
C TYR A 146 -6.88 40.35 -17.09
N PHE A 147 -7.65 40.93 -16.15
CA PHE A 147 -8.94 40.40 -15.65
C PHE A 147 -8.88 38.95 -15.16
N GLN A 148 -7.72 38.54 -14.67
CA GLN A 148 -7.47 37.16 -14.26
C GLN A 148 -6.62 37.12 -13.00
N ILE A 149 -6.82 36.10 -12.18
CA ILE A 149 -5.85 35.68 -11.16
C ILE A 149 -5.60 34.18 -11.30
N THR A 150 -4.33 33.78 -11.22
CA THR A 150 -3.92 32.39 -11.18
C THR A 150 -3.42 32.05 -9.78
N ALA A 151 -4.03 31.05 -9.15
CA ALA A 151 -3.60 30.50 -7.87
C ALA A 151 -2.82 29.20 -8.11
N THR A 152 -1.53 29.20 -7.76
CA THR A 152 -0.64 28.05 -7.92
C THR A 152 -0.10 27.64 -6.55
N PRO A 153 -0.62 26.54 -5.95
CA PRO A 153 -0.03 25.97 -4.75
C PRO A 153 1.38 25.48 -5.04
N ARG A 154 2.34 25.83 -4.18
CA ARG A 154 3.73 25.36 -4.26
C ARG A 154 3.93 24.23 -3.26
N GLN A 155 4.41 23.10 -3.75
CA GLN A 155 4.63 21.94 -2.89
C GLN A 155 5.75 22.20 -1.87
N ALA A 156 5.60 21.67 -0.65
CA ALA A 156 6.67 21.69 0.36
C ALA A 156 7.78 20.69 0.03
N VAL A 157 7.41 19.54 -0.54
CA VAL A 157 8.29 18.50 -1.06
C VAL A 157 7.76 18.13 -2.44
N TYR A 158 8.64 18.10 -3.44
CA TYR A 158 8.24 17.75 -4.79
C TYR A 158 7.78 16.29 -4.89
N ASP A 159 6.54 16.12 -5.35
CA ASP A 159 5.86 14.88 -5.65
C ASP A 159 5.00 15.12 -6.92
N PRO A 160 5.32 14.45 -8.04
CA PRO A 160 4.64 14.66 -9.32
C PRO A 160 3.22 14.10 -9.34
N THR A 161 2.80 13.34 -8.34
CA THR A 161 1.46 12.73 -8.26
C THR A 161 0.44 13.64 -7.57
N VAL A 162 0.88 14.74 -6.95
CA VAL A 162 0.03 15.62 -6.16
C VAL A 162 -0.85 16.48 -7.06
N GLN A 163 -2.15 16.47 -6.77
CA GLN A 163 -3.13 17.43 -7.29
C GLN A 163 -3.76 18.19 -6.14
N TYR A 164 -4.33 19.37 -6.45
CA TYR A 164 -4.98 20.23 -5.46
C TYR A 164 -6.46 20.41 -5.78
N GLU A 165 -7.27 20.40 -4.74
CA GLU A 165 -8.66 20.81 -4.81
C GLU A 165 -8.77 22.32 -4.60
N PHE A 166 -9.58 22.96 -5.42
CA PHE A 166 -9.86 24.39 -5.31
C PHE A 166 -11.30 24.61 -4.85
N TRP A 167 -11.45 25.45 -3.84
CA TRP A 167 -12.72 25.82 -3.23
C TRP A 167 -12.82 27.34 -3.15
N PHE A 168 -14.02 27.89 -3.34
CA PHE A 168 -14.24 29.33 -3.30
C PHE A 168 -15.46 29.71 -2.46
N SER A 169 -15.31 30.73 -1.63
CA SER A 169 -16.40 31.37 -0.89
C SER A 169 -16.27 32.88 -1.00
N ASP A 170 -17.40 33.58 -1.13
CA ASP A 170 -17.45 35.05 -1.08
C ASP A 170 -17.20 35.58 0.34
N ALA A 171 -17.55 34.78 1.36
CA ALA A 171 -17.30 35.08 2.76
C ALA A 171 -16.02 34.38 3.25
N GLN A 172 -15.25 35.05 4.10
CA GLN A 172 -14.08 34.45 4.72
C GLN A 172 -14.48 33.27 5.61
N ILE A 173 -13.83 32.13 5.40
CA ILE A 173 -13.98 30.92 6.22
C ILE A 173 -12.75 30.84 7.14
N THR A 174 -12.96 30.81 8.45
CA THR A 174 -11.87 30.73 9.45
C THR A 174 -11.61 29.30 9.92
N ASP A 175 -12.59 28.41 9.80
CA ASP A 175 -12.50 27.00 10.18
C ASP A 175 -12.49 26.13 8.92
N ILE A 176 -11.39 25.38 8.72
CA ILE A 176 -11.19 24.54 7.54
C ILE A 176 -12.28 23.47 7.39
N HIS A 177 -12.89 23.03 8.49
CA HIS A 177 -13.95 22.01 8.46
C HIS A 177 -15.27 22.53 7.89
N GLN A 178 -15.40 23.84 7.68
CA GLN A 178 -16.59 24.44 7.08
C GLN A 178 -16.48 24.59 5.56
N VAL A 179 -15.30 24.37 4.97
CA VAL A 179 -15.06 24.60 3.54
C VAL A 179 -16.02 23.79 2.66
N GLU A 180 -16.22 22.51 2.95
CA GLU A 180 -17.10 21.65 2.14
C GLU A 180 -18.58 22.07 2.18
N ASN A 181 -19.01 22.78 3.23
CA ASN A 181 -20.39 23.22 3.40
C ASN A 181 -20.63 24.68 3.00
N ALA A 182 -19.60 25.53 3.09
CA ALA A 182 -19.71 26.98 2.91
C ALA A 182 -19.02 27.50 1.64
N ALA A 183 -18.22 26.67 0.95
CA ALA A 183 -17.55 27.04 -0.28
C ALA A 183 -18.06 26.20 -1.47
N ARG A 184 -18.01 26.78 -2.67
CA ARG A 184 -18.22 26.05 -3.91
C ARG A 184 -16.95 25.33 -4.31
N TYR A 185 -17.06 24.05 -4.64
CA TYR A 185 -16.00 23.29 -5.27
C TYR A 185 -15.77 23.77 -6.70
N LEU A 186 -14.51 24.00 -7.08
CA LEU A 186 -14.10 24.53 -8.38
C LEU A 186 -13.42 23.48 -9.26
N GLY A 187 -13.03 22.34 -8.69
CA GLY A 187 -12.34 21.25 -9.38
C GLY A 187 -10.98 20.90 -8.78
N THR A 188 -10.39 19.85 -9.32
CA THR A 188 -9.04 19.37 -8.99
C THR A 188 -8.08 19.69 -10.14
N ALA A 189 -6.96 20.34 -9.83
CA ALA A 189 -5.96 20.74 -10.82
C ALA A 189 -4.59 21.02 -10.15
N LEU A 190 -3.56 21.31 -10.95
CA LEU A 190 -2.26 21.78 -10.45
C LEU A 190 -2.26 23.29 -10.12
N TYR A 191 -3.16 24.04 -10.75
CA TYR A 191 -3.39 25.47 -10.52
C TYR A 191 -4.83 25.79 -10.85
N TRP A 192 -5.34 26.90 -10.33
CA TRP A 192 -6.67 27.39 -10.65
C TRP A 192 -6.61 28.79 -11.23
N ILE A 193 -7.50 29.07 -12.18
CA ILE A 193 -7.61 30.36 -12.84
C ILE A 193 -9.02 30.89 -12.60
N ALA A 194 -9.10 32.10 -12.06
CA ALA A 194 -10.33 32.88 -12.06
C ALA A 194 -10.20 33.99 -13.10
N ALA A 195 -11.18 34.11 -14.00
CA ALA A 195 -11.28 35.21 -14.95
C ALA A 195 -12.60 35.96 -14.74
N SER A 196 -12.53 37.26 -14.47
CA SER A 196 -13.70 38.13 -14.30
C SER A 196 -13.27 39.60 -14.30
N VAL A 197 -14.13 40.46 -14.87
CA VAL A 197 -13.97 41.92 -14.86
C VAL A 197 -14.02 42.53 -13.46
N ASN A 198 -14.50 41.77 -12.47
CA ASN A 198 -14.63 42.21 -11.07
C ASN A 198 -13.49 41.73 -10.17
N ILE A 199 -12.52 40.96 -10.69
CA ILE A 199 -11.34 40.55 -9.92
C ILE A 199 -10.41 41.77 -9.80
N ARG A 200 -10.27 42.27 -8.57
CA ARG A 200 -9.32 43.32 -8.22
C ARG A 200 -8.13 42.67 -7.49
N PRO A 201 -6.89 43.15 -7.73
CA PRO A 201 -5.71 42.66 -7.01
C PRO A 201 -5.79 42.94 -5.52
#